data_AF-A0A1I3U1X4-F1
#
_entry.id   AF-A0A1I3U1X4-F1
#
_cell.length_a   1.000
_cell.length_b   1.000
_cell.length_c   1.000
_cell.angle_alpha   90.00
_cell.angle_beta   90.00
_cell.angle_gamma   90.00
#
_symmetry.space_group_name_H-M   'P 1'
#
loop_
_entity.id
_entity.type
_entity.pdbx_description
1 polymer ?
#
loop_
_entity_poly.entity_id
_entity_poly.type
_entity_poly.pdbx_seq_one_letter_code
_entity_poly.pdbx_strand_id
1 'polypeptide(L)'
;MSEKKNLKEGSARLLYYRERPTGNRTPKTRMVKGKPQAYFEEELERIYFNEEDIRKFSLDKHGQNVPYVDGHMTIINNYMFDYWGYILGAEAIALYAHLKRYCYGERDFCWPNLELISYKMKMSRNTVKKYLSILEDHGFVYHFNVQNADLNNTNESPLFKVRKKVPLLSQELCDQLPQVLQVDHEKYLTKLLTTCEHELDLDPSVDYSSLYDDLIEKGNVRRKTRQLSLFEMDKEAALKRRILESEQLEADKVRWQAVLSEIRKKISKPSYDNWFAKTFAIKRASVLTIYTPHEMVTDWLVERYMKTINELIREIDKSILEIQVETVEV
;
A
#
# COMPACT_ATOMS: atom_id res chain seq x y z
N MET A 1 -10.16 32.67 55.34
CA MET A 1 -9.63 33.42 54.18
C MET A 1 -8.90 32.43 53.31
N SER A 2 -9.35 32.19 52.07
CA SER A 2 -8.66 31.26 51.16
C SER A 2 -7.29 31.86 50.82
N GLU A 3 -6.20 31.14 51.11
CA GLU A 3 -4.87 31.54 50.66
C GLU A 3 -4.90 31.71 49.12
N LYS A 4 -4.52 32.90 48.65
CA LYS A 4 -4.49 33.19 47.21
C LYS A 4 -3.34 32.40 46.59
N LYS A 5 -3.67 31.29 45.93
CA LYS A 5 -2.70 30.47 45.18
C LYS A 5 -2.09 31.25 44.01
N ASN A 6 -0.81 31.02 43.75
CA ASN A 6 -0.10 31.57 42.59
C ASN A 6 -0.61 30.95 41.27
N LEU A 7 -0.12 31.43 40.12
CA LEU A 7 -0.54 30.93 38.79
C LEU A 7 -0.19 29.45 38.51
N LYS A 8 0.65 28.81 39.31
CA LYS A 8 0.96 27.37 39.25
C LYS A 8 0.27 26.59 40.38
N GLU A 9 -0.79 27.15 40.95
CA GLU A 9 -1.61 26.54 42.02
C GLU A 9 -0.88 26.24 43.34
N GLY A 10 0.33 26.77 43.53
CA GLY A 10 1.09 26.68 44.76
C GLY A 10 0.94 27.89 45.69
N SER A 11 1.49 27.80 46.90
CA SER A 11 1.52 28.89 47.89
C SER A 11 2.79 29.77 47.80
N ALA A 12 3.82 29.32 47.07
CA ALA A 12 5.09 30.05 46.96
C ALA A 12 4.93 31.38 46.20
N ARG A 13 5.71 32.40 46.59
CA ARG A 13 5.83 33.64 45.81
C ARG A 13 6.70 33.40 44.58
N LEU A 14 6.16 33.63 43.39
CA LEU A 14 6.85 33.40 42.12
C LEU A 14 7.24 34.73 41.45
N LEU A 15 8.37 34.73 40.75
CA LEU A 15 8.79 35.80 39.84
C LEU A 15 8.59 35.31 38.41
N TYR A 16 7.90 36.10 37.60
CA TYR A 16 7.60 35.77 36.21
C TYR A 16 8.46 36.63 35.31
N TYR A 17 9.18 36.03 34.36
CA TYR A 17 10.05 36.77 33.46
C TYR A 17 10.11 36.14 32.07
N ARG A 18 10.57 36.92 31.08
CA ARG A 18 10.95 36.45 29.75
C ARG A 18 12.33 37.00 29.41
N GLU A 19 13.12 36.21 28.70
CA GLU A 19 14.42 36.64 28.19
C GLU A 19 14.25 37.36 26.85
N ARG A 20 15.03 38.43 26.67
CA ARG A 20 15.08 39.23 25.45
C ARG A 20 16.54 39.44 25.05
N PRO A 21 16.90 39.28 23.76
CA PRO A 21 18.23 39.66 23.29
C PRO A 21 18.48 41.15 23.51
N THR A 22 19.63 41.50 24.09
CA THR A 22 20.06 42.89 24.28
C THR A 22 20.55 43.53 22.98
N GLY A 23 20.85 42.71 21.97
CA GLY A 23 21.52 43.12 20.73
C GLY A 23 23.04 43.02 20.82
N ASN A 24 23.61 42.83 22.02
CA ASN A 24 25.04 42.59 22.19
C ASN A 24 25.40 41.13 21.89
N ARG A 25 26.58 40.93 21.33
CA ARG A 25 27.13 39.60 21.03
C ARG A 25 28.49 39.44 21.69
N THR A 26 28.65 38.39 22.47
CA THR A 26 29.92 38.06 23.12
C THR A 26 30.64 36.94 22.37
N PRO A 27 31.95 37.07 22.07
CA PRO A 27 32.70 36.00 21.45
C PRO A 27 32.96 34.88 22.46
N LYS A 28 32.54 33.66 22.14
CA LYS A 28 32.81 32.44 22.91
C LYS A 28 33.50 31.40 22.04
N THR A 29 34.22 30.48 22.67
CA THR A 29 34.86 29.36 21.98
C THR A 29 34.23 28.06 22.44
N ARG A 30 33.80 27.22 21.51
CA ARG A 30 33.38 25.83 21.79
C ARG A 30 34.34 24.86 21.12
N MET A 31 34.52 23.69 21.72
CA MET A 31 35.30 22.61 21.12
C MET A 31 34.39 21.77 20.22
N VAL A 32 34.65 21.73 18.91
CA VAL A 32 33.94 20.85 17.97
C VAL A 32 34.96 19.92 17.33
N LYS A 33 34.79 18.60 17.53
CA LYS A 33 35.73 17.57 17.05
C LYS A 33 37.19 17.86 17.46
N GLY A 34 37.40 18.32 18.70
CA GLY A 34 38.73 18.62 19.25
C GLY A 34 39.40 19.91 18.77
N LYS A 35 38.73 20.72 17.94
CA LYS A 35 39.25 22.04 17.50
C LYS A 35 38.45 23.18 18.14
N PRO A 36 39.10 24.26 18.60
CA PRO A 36 38.41 25.45 19.08
C PRO A 36 37.72 26.16 17.91
N GLN A 37 36.40 26.35 18.03
CA GLN A 37 35.57 27.11 17.11
C GLN A 37 35.00 28.32 17.85
N ALA A 38 35.34 29.53 17.39
CA ALA A 38 34.72 30.75 17.88
C ALA A 38 33.27 30.86 17.35
N TYR A 39 32.35 31.22 18.23
CA TYR A 39 30.97 31.58 17.91
C TYR A 39 30.57 32.80 18.72
N PHE A 40 29.58 33.55 18.22
CA PHE A 40 29.01 34.66 18.94
C PHE A 40 27.76 34.17 19.68
N GLU A 41 27.69 34.44 20.98
CA GLU A 41 26.48 34.22 21.77
C GLU A 41 25.80 35.57 22.01
N GLU A 42 24.49 35.62 21.76
CA GLU A 42 23.68 36.80 22.05
C GLU A 42 23.48 36.93 23.56
N GLU A 43 23.78 38.12 24.09
CA GLU A 43 23.51 38.44 25.48
C GLU A 43 22.00 38.63 25.68
N LEU A 44 21.46 38.04 26.74
CA LEU A 44 20.04 38.07 27.06
C LEU A 44 19.82 38.86 28.36
N GLU A 45 18.83 39.76 28.36
CA GLU A 45 18.31 40.40 29.56
C GLU A 45 16.99 39.78 30.01
N ARG A 46 16.70 39.81 31.31
CA ARG A 46 15.44 39.32 31.88
C ARG A 46 14.48 40.46 32.15
N ILE A 47 13.30 40.39 31.54
CA ILE A 47 12.20 41.33 31.78
C ILE A 47 11.21 40.64 32.71
N TYR A 48 10.96 41.23 33.88
CA TYR A 48 10.03 40.69 34.87
C TYR A 48 8.62 41.28 34.70
N PHE A 49 7.61 40.47 35.02
CA PHE A 49 6.19 40.79 34.90
C PHE A 49 5.45 40.55 36.22
N ASN A 50 4.44 41.37 36.48
CA ASN A 50 3.57 41.18 37.64
C ASN A 50 2.55 40.06 37.37
N GLU A 51 2.20 39.30 38.40
CA GLU A 51 1.22 38.21 38.30
C GLU A 51 -0.16 38.69 37.82
N GLU A 52 -0.59 39.89 38.26
CA GLU A 52 -1.89 40.44 37.87
C GLU A 52 -1.96 40.82 36.39
N ASP A 53 -0.85 41.31 35.84
CA ASP A 53 -0.75 41.64 34.42
C ASP A 53 -0.81 40.36 33.58
N ILE A 54 -0.16 39.28 34.04
CA ILE A 54 -0.21 37.96 33.39
C ILE A 54 -1.63 37.39 33.44
N ARG A 55 -2.34 37.53 34.56
CA ARG A 55 -3.74 37.07 34.69
C ARG A 55 -4.70 37.78 33.72
N LYS A 56 -4.44 39.05 33.41
CA LYS A 56 -5.25 39.86 32.48
C LYS A 56 -4.82 39.70 31.02
N PHE A 57 -3.61 39.20 30.79
CA PHE A 57 -3.06 38.95 29.47
C PHE A 57 -3.81 37.78 28.81
N SER A 58 -4.30 38.01 27.59
CA SER A 58 -5.02 37.02 26.80
C SER A 58 -4.50 37.08 25.37
N LEU A 59 -4.18 35.90 24.83
CA LEU A 59 -3.70 35.75 23.46
C LEU A 59 -4.83 35.97 22.44
N ASP A 60 -6.08 35.69 22.83
CA ASP A 60 -7.26 35.78 21.95
C ASP A 60 -7.63 37.22 21.56
N LYS A 61 -7.04 38.21 22.24
CA LYS A 61 -7.16 39.64 21.90
C LYS A 61 -6.36 40.01 20.65
N HIS A 62 -5.42 39.16 20.22
CA HIS A 62 -4.56 39.41 19.07
C HIS A 62 -4.99 38.55 17.88
N GLY A 63 -5.51 39.19 16.84
CA GLY A 63 -5.96 38.53 15.60
C GLY A 63 -7.48 38.33 15.56
N GLN A 64 -7.97 37.82 14.43
CA GLN A 64 -9.37 37.42 14.27
C GLN A 64 -9.49 35.93 14.56
N ASN A 65 -10.42 35.56 15.44
CA ASN A 65 -10.69 34.16 15.78
C ASN A 65 -11.64 33.53 14.78
N VAL A 66 -11.43 32.26 14.45
CA VAL A 66 -12.42 31.47 13.71
C VAL A 66 -13.69 31.36 14.57
N PRO A 67 -14.90 31.58 14.02
CA PRO A 67 -16.11 31.42 14.80
C PRO A 67 -16.24 29.99 15.31
N TYR A 68 -16.78 29.83 16.52
CA TYR A 68 -17.15 28.51 17.00
C TYR A 68 -18.28 27.96 16.11
N VAL A 69 -18.03 26.81 15.51
CA VAL A 69 -19.04 26.08 14.72
C VAL A 69 -19.09 24.66 15.25
N ASP A 70 -20.28 24.24 15.68
CA ASP A 70 -20.48 22.88 16.17
C ASP A 70 -20.15 21.85 15.08
N GLY A 71 -19.52 20.75 15.45
CA GLY A 71 -19.03 19.75 14.51
C GLY A 71 -17.75 20.11 13.74
N HIS A 72 -17.20 21.32 13.87
CA HIS A 72 -15.87 21.67 13.32
C HIS A 72 -14.71 21.36 14.28
N MET A 73 -14.98 20.58 15.32
CA MET A 73 -13.98 20.10 16.26
C MET A 73 -13.74 18.61 16.07
N THR A 74 -12.53 18.16 16.38
CA THR A 74 -12.18 16.74 16.35
C THR A 74 -11.71 16.35 17.73
N ILE A 75 -12.46 15.45 18.36
CA ILE A 75 -12.19 15.00 19.73
C ILE A 75 -11.47 13.66 19.65
N ILE A 76 -10.36 13.56 20.37
CA ILE A 76 -9.55 12.34 20.51
C ILE A 76 -9.32 12.14 22.00
N ASN A 77 -9.42 10.91 22.47
CA ASN A 77 -9.18 10.58 23.88
C ASN A 77 -7.72 10.88 24.23
N ASN A 78 -7.46 11.50 25.39
CA ASN A 78 -6.12 11.86 25.86
C ASN A 78 -5.17 10.66 25.92
N TYR A 79 -5.67 9.45 26.18
CA TYR A 79 -4.90 8.20 26.14
C TYR A 79 -4.12 8.02 24.83
N MET A 80 -4.64 8.57 23.71
CA MET A 80 -3.93 8.59 22.43
C MET A 80 -2.63 9.39 22.50
N PHE A 81 -2.65 10.56 23.13
CA PHE A 81 -1.49 11.44 23.22
C PHE A 81 -0.56 11.00 24.35
N ASP A 82 -1.12 10.54 25.46
CA ASP A 82 -0.37 10.19 26.67
C ASP A 82 0.47 8.92 26.48
N TYR A 83 -0.06 7.91 25.77
CA TYR A 83 0.60 6.59 25.65
C TYR A 83 0.82 6.14 24.21
N TRP A 84 -0.20 6.20 23.35
CA TRP A 84 -0.04 5.83 21.93
C TRP A 84 0.92 6.75 21.17
N GLY A 85 1.15 7.97 21.66
CA GLY A 85 2.11 8.91 21.07
C GLY A 85 3.54 8.40 21.06
N TYR A 86 3.93 7.61 22.05
CA TYR A 86 5.25 6.98 22.07
C TYR A 86 5.37 5.88 20.99
N ILE A 87 4.32 5.08 20.81
CA ILE A 87 4.29 3.94 19.88
C ILE A 87 4.15 4.40 18.43
N LEU A 88 3.19 5.28 18.14
CA LEU A 88 2.86 5.70 16.77
C LEU A 88 3.73 6.87 16.29
N GLY A 89 4.17 7.73 17.21
CA GLY A 89 4.81 9.00 16.88
C GLY A 89 3.81 10.13 16.61
N ALA A 90 4.29 11.37 16.76
CA ALA A 90 3.47 12.58 16.64
C ALA A 90 2.83 12.73 15.25
N GLU A 91 3.55 12.35 14.20
CA GLU A 91 3.09 12.46 12.82
C GLU A 91 1.97 11.45 12.50
N ALA A 92 2.07 10.22 13.01
CA ALA A 92 1.01 9.23 12.83
C ALA A 92 -0.26 9.65 13.59
N ILE A 93 -0.14 10.21 14.80
CA ILE A 93 -1.27 10.80 15.52
C ILE A 93 -1.89 11.95 14.73
N ALA A 94 -1.07 12.84 14.17
CA ALA A 94 -1.56 13.94 13.35
C ALA A 94 -2.30 13.42 12.09
N LEU A 95 -1.78 12.37 11.44
CA LEU A 95 -2.45 11.72 10.32
C LEU A 95 -3.79 11.11 10.75
N TYR A 96 -3.82 10.36 11.85
CA TYR A 96 -5.05 9.80 12.39
C TYR A 96 -6.09 10.89 12.70
N ALA A 97 -5.67 12.01 13.29
CA ALA A 97 -6.55 13.16 13.51
C ALA A 97 -7.08 13.73 12.18
N HIS A 98 -6.24 13.84 11.15
CA HIS A 98 -6.68 14.24 9.81
C HIS A 98 -7.70 13.27 9.19
N LEU A 99 -7.57 11.96 9.41
CA LEU A 99 -8.55 10.97 8.94
C LEU A 99 -9.85 11.03 9.74
N LYS A 100 -9.76 11.18 11.07
CA LYS A 100 -10.91 11.28 11.98
C LYS A 100 -11.78 12.51 11.70
N ARG A 101 -11.18 13.60 11.23
CA ARG A 101 -11.86 14.80 10.69
C ARG A 101 -12.78 14.54 9.49
N TYR A 102 -12.81 13.34 8.92
CA TYR A 102 -13.76 12.96 7.87
C TYR A 102 -14.80 11.96 8.37
N CYS A 103 -14.69 11.52 9.63
CA CYS A 103 -15.50 10.49 10.28
C CYS A 103 -16.42 11.13 11.34
N TYR A 104 -17.31 12.03 10.92
CA TYR A 104 -18.25 12.71 11.82
C TYR A 104 -19.49 11.84 12.11
N GLY A 105 -20.02 11.97 13.34
CA GLY A 105 -21.21 11.25 13.80
C GLY A 105 -21.01 9.73 13.78
N GLU A 106 -21.94 9.01 13.15
CA GLU A 106 -21.88 7.55 13.11
C GLU A 106 -20.93 6.98 12.05
N ARG A 107 -20.30 7.83 11.23
CA ARG A 107 -19.36 7.37 10.19
C ARG A 107 -18.01 6.98 10.79
N ASP A 108 -17.47 5.85 10.37
CA ASP A 108 -16.16 5.31 10.73
C ASP A 108 -15.30 4.98 9.49
N PHE A 109 -15.59 5.61 8.35
CA PHE A 109 -14.83 5.49 7.12
C PHE A 109 -14.68 6.83 6.41
N CYS A 110 -13.63 6.98 5.60
CA CYS A 110 -13.37 8.19 4.83
C CYS A 110 -12.58 7.91 3.54
N TRP A 111 -12.59 8.87 2.61
CA TRP A 111 -11.87 8.81 1.33
C TRP A 111 -11.18 10.16 1.06
N PRO A 112 -10.25 10.60 1.91
CA PRO A 112 -9.68 11.94 1.80
C PRO A 112 -8.67 12.01 0.65
N ASN A 113 -8.46 13.23 0.15
CA ASN A 113 -7.36 13.49 -0.76
C ASN A 113 -6.03 13.46 0.01
N LEU A 114 -5.27 12.36 -0.15
CA LEU A 114 -3.98 12.16 0.52
C LEU A 114 -2.93 13.21 0.14
N GLU A 115 -2.99 13.77 -1.07
CA GLU A 115 -2.08 14.85 -1.51
C GLU A 115 -2.37 16.14 -0.74
N LEU A 116 -3.65 16.44 -0.52
CA LEU A 116 -4.04 17.59 0.30
C LEU A 116 -3.61 17.40 1.76
N ILE A 117 -3.71 16.18 2.30
CA ILE A 117 -3.20 15.87 3.64
C ILE A 117 -1.68 16.03 3.69
N SER A 118 -0.94 15.57 2.68
CA SER A 118 0.53 15.72 2.66
C SER A 118 0.96 17.18 2.65
N TYR A 119 0.25 18.05 1.92
CA TYR A 119 0.46 19.49 2.01
C TYR A 119 0.16 20.07 3.39
N LYS A 120 -0.98 19.71 4.01
CA LYS A 120 -1.36 20.16 5.36
C LYS A 120 -0.34 19.75 6.42
N MET A 121 0.24 18.55 6.27
CA MET A 121 1.23 17.98 7.18
C MET A 121 2.68 18.38 6.82
N LYS A 122 2.88 19.16 5.75
CA LYS A 122 4.20 19.59 5.26
C LYS A 122 5.18 18.42 5.06
N MET A 123 4.72 17.34 4.44
CA MET A 123 5.53 16.15 4.16
C MET A 123 5.20 15.55 2.80
N SER A 124 6.02 14.61 2.32
CA SER A 124 5.77 13.95 1.05
C SER A 124 4.60 12.96 1.14
N ARG A 125 3.93 12.69 0.01
CA ARG A 125 2.89 11.66 -0.06
C ARG A 125 3.39 10.27 0.37
N ASN A 126 4.65 9.94 0.08
CA ASN A 126 5.24 8.67 0.50
C ASN A 126 5.42 8.60 2.02
N THR A 127 5.76 9.72 2.65
CA THR A 127 5.83 9.82 4.12
C THR A 127 4.46 9.63 4.75
N VAL A 128 3.40 10.23 4.17
CA VAL A 128 2.02 10.00 4.63
C VAL A 128 1.64 8.52 4.51
N LYS A 129 1.99 7.85 3.40
CA LYS A 129 1.76 6.40 3.23
C LYS A 129 2.48 5.58 4.30
N LYS A 130 3.72 5.93 4.65
CA LYS A 130 4.45 5.26 5.74
C LYS A 130 3.69 5.36 7.07
N TYR A 131 3.21 6.55 7.43
CA TYR A 131 2.42 6.72 8.65
C TYR A 131 1.05 6.03 8.58
N LEU A 132 0.48 5.93 7.39
CA LEU A 132 -0.75 5.17 7.16
C LEU A 132 -0.53 3.67 7.42
N SER A 133 0.59 3.10 6.97
CA SER A 133 0.98 1.72 7.30
C SER A 133 1.16 1.53 8.80
N ILE A 134 1.83 2.45 9.49
CA ILE A 134 1.97 2.39 10.97
C ILE A 134 0.59 2.37 11.65
N LEU A 135 -0.35 3.19 11.19
CA LEU A 135 -1.72 3.19 11.72
C LEU A 135 -2.47 1.89 11.42
N GLU A 136 -2.20 1.27 10.28
CA GLU A 136 -2.81 0.01 9.87
C GLU A 136 -2.25 -1.18 10.67
N ASP A 137 -0.94 -1.23 10.87
CA ASP A 137 -0.22 -2.23 11.66
C ASP A 137 -0.67 -2.25 13.13
N HIS A 138 -1.15 -1.11 13.66
CA HIS A 138 -1.69 -0.99 15.03
C HIS A 138 -3.22 -0.94 15.06
N GLY A 139 -3.88 -1.28 13.95
CA GLY A 139 -5.33 -1.44 13.86
C GLY A 139 -6.14 -0.14 14.02
N PHE A 140 -5.55 1.04 13.81
CA PHE A 140 -6.27 2.32 13.82
C PHE A 140 -6.93 2.64 12.48
N VAL A 141 -6.38 2.11 11.38
CA VAL A 141 -6.89 2.30 10.02
C VAL A 141 -6.88 0.97 9.28
N TYR A 142 -7.77 0.80 8.32
CA TYR A 142 -7.66 -0.26 7.31
C TYR A 142 -7.98 0.30 5.93
N HIS A 143 -7.18 -0.03 4.92
CA HIS A 143 -7.36 0.52 3.58
C HIS A 143 -8.03 -0.47 2.63
N PHE A 144 -8.95 0.04 1.80
CA PHE A 144 -9.56 -0.66 0.69
C PHE A 144 -9.26 0.07 -0.61
N ASN A 145 -8.70 -0.64 -1.58
CA ASN A 145 -8.67 -0.15 -2.96
C ASN A 145 -10.05 -0.31 -3.58
N VAL A 146 -10.52 0.73 -4.28
CA VAL A 146 -11.87 0.77 -4.85
C VAL A 146 -11.78 0.80 -6.36
N GLN A 147 -12.64 0.04 -7.03
CA GLN A 147 -12.79 0.05 -8.49
C GLN A 147 -14.24 0.32 -8.88
N ASN A 148 -14.42 1.09 -9.95
CA ASN A 148 -15.73 1.36 -10.52
C ASN A 148 -16.07 0.31 -11.58
N ALA A 149 -16.95 -0.63 -11.23
CA ALA A 149 -17.36 -1.70 -12.12
C ALA A 149 -18.09 -1.20 -13.38
N ASP A 150 -18.88 -0.14 -13.26
CA ASP A 150 -19.64 0.46 -14.38
C ASP A 150 -18.70 1.18 -15.37
N LEU A 151 -17.56 1.67 -14.87
CA LEU A 151 -16.54 2.36 -15.65
C LEU A 151 -15.32 1.45 -15.91
N ASN A 152 -15.55 0.26 -16.48
CA ASN A 152 -14.49 -0.68 -16.89
C ASN A 152 -13.48 -1.01 -15.77
N ASN A 153 -13.95 -1.15 -14.53
CA ASN A 153 -13.12 -1.41 -13.34
C ASN A 153 -12.00 -0.36 -13.13
N THR A 154 -12.27 0.90 -13.49
CA THR A 154 -11.31 2.00 -13.27
C THR A 154 -11.06 2.17 -11.77
N ASN A 155 -9.80 2.36 -11.38
CA ASN A 155 -9.43 2.57 -9.98
C ASN A 155 -9.94 3.93 -9.48
N GLU A 156 -10.63 3.92 -8.35
CA GLU A 156 -11.08 5.11 -7.64
C GLU A 156 -10.17 5.43 -6.45
N SER A 157 -10.49 6.53 -5.76
CA SER A 157 -9.82 6.88 -4.51
C SER A 157 -10.04 5.78 -3.47
N PRO A 158 -9.01 5.39 -2.72
CA PRO A 158 -9.13 4.36 -1.70
C PRO A 158 -10.08 4.80 -0.58
N LEU A 159 -10.76 3.81 0.00
CA LEU A 159 -11.61 3.97 1.17
C LEU A 159 -10.82 3.51 2.40
N PHE A 160 -10.85 4.31 3.46
CA PHE A 160 -10.19 4.00 4.72
C PHE A 160 -11.24 3.78 5.80
N LYS A 161 -11.22 2.63 6.46
CA LYS A 161 -11.92 2.42 7.72
C LYS A 161 -11.05 2.99 8.84
N VAL A 162 -11.64 3.76 9.75
CA VAL A 162 -10.93 4.46 10.83
C VAL A 162 -11.53 4.08 12.17
N ARG A 163 -10.69 3.59 13.08
CA ARG A 163 -11.11 3.22 14.43
C ARG A 163 -11.64 4.44 15.20
N LYS A 164 -12.81 4.30 15.84
CA LYS A 164 -13.44 5.38 16.64
C LYS A 164 -12.94 5.44 18.09
N LYS A 165 -12.83 4.28 18.73
CA LYS A 165 -12.44 4.13 20.14
C LYS A 165 -10.94 3.90 20.24
N VAL A 166 -10.24 4.65 21.08
CA VAL A 166 -8.80 4.43 21.32
C VAL A 166 -8.68 3.18 22.21
N PRO A 167 -8.00 2.12 21.76
CA PRO A 167 -7.80 0.91 22.56
C PRO A 167 -6.75 1.16 23.64
N LEU A 168 -6.80 0.38 24.71
CA LEU A 168 -5.68 0.30 25.65
C LEU A 168 -4.47 -0.35 24.96
N LEU A 169 -3.26 -0.01 25.41
CA LEU A 169 -2.05 -0.70 25.00
C LEU A 169 -2.05 -2.14 25.53
N SER A 170 -1.57 -3.08 24.71
CA SER A 170 -1.25 -4.44 25.16
C SER A 170 -0.06 -4.44 26.10
N GLN A 171 0.13 -5.53 26.85
CA GLN A 171 1.29 -5.67 27.74
C GLN A 171 2.61 -5.49 26.98
N GLU A 172 2.74 -6.12 25.82
CA GLU A 172 3.92 -5.98 24.95
C GLU A 172 4.21 -4.52 24.56
N LEU A 173 3.18 -3.72 24.25
CA LEU A 173 3.36 -2.31 23.90
C LEU A 173 3.67 -1.46 25.14
N CYS A 174 3.12 -1.79 26.31
CA CYS A 174 3.46 -1.15 27.58
C CYS A 174 4.94 -1.37 27.92
N ASP A 175 5.47 -2.57 27.68
CA ASP A 175 6.86 -2.92 27.96
C ASP A 175 7.85 -2.12 27.08
N GLN A 176 7.41 -1.65 25.90
CA GLN A 176 8.20 -0.78 25.03
C GLN A 176 8.27 0.68 25.54
N LEU A 177 7.36 1.10 26.42
CA LEU A 177 7.35 2.45 26.95
C LEU A 177 8.58 2.71 27.85
N PRO A 178 9.05 3.96 27.98
CA PRO A 178 10.01 4.34 29.01
C PRO A 178 9.43 4.12 30.42
N GLN A 179 10.27 3.76 31.39
CA GLN A 179 9.87 3.47 32.77
C GLN A 179 8.99 4.57 33.40
N VAL A 180 9.27 5.84 33.09
CA VAL A 180 8.48 6.97 33.59
C VAL A 180 7.02 6.91 33.08
N LEU A 181 6.82 6.54 31.82
CA LEU A 181 5.49 6.40 31.22
C LEU A 181 4.79 5.10 31.63
N GLN A 182 5.54 4.01 31.88
CA GLN A 182 4.97 2.78 32.42
C GLN A 182 4.32 3.01 33.79
N VAL A 183 5.05 3.66 34.71
CA VAL A 183 4.53 3.99 36.05
C VAL A 183 3.34 4.95 35.99
N ASP A 184 3.35 5.89 35.04
CA ASP A 184 2.21 6.78 34.83
C ASP A 184 0.98 6.04 34.27
N HIS A 185 1.19 5.13 33.32
CA HIS A 185 0.15 4.29 32.75
C HIS A 185 -0.49 3.36 33.78
N GLU A 186 0.29 2.74 34.66
CA GLU A 186 -0.24 1.94 35.79
C GLU A 186 -1.14 2.76 36.71
N LYS A 187 -0.76 4.02 37.00
CA LYS A 187 -1.59 4.94 37.79
C LYS A 187 -2.88 5.29 37.06
N TYR A 188 -2.80 5.50 35.75
CA TYR A 188 -3.98 5.74 34.90
C TYR A 188 -4.93 4.54 34.96
N LEU A 189 -4.44 3.31 34.79
CA LEU A 189 -5.25 2.09 34.87
C LEU A 189 -5.87 1.89 36.25
N THR A 190 -5.09 2.10 37.32
CA THR A 190 -5.60 2.02 38.70
C THR A 190 -6.76 3.01 38.92
N LYS A 191 -6.63 4.23 38.40
CA LYS A 191 -7.68 5.26 38.45
C LYS A 191 -8.90 4.88 37.60
N LEU A 192 -8.68 4.25 36.45
CA LEU A 192 -9.74 3.75 35.59
C LEU A 192 -10.54 2.65 36.31
N LEU A 193 -9.85 1.67 36.90
CA LEU A 193 -10.44 0.59 37.70
C LEU A 193 -11.25 1.11 38.89
N THR A 194 -10.80 2.17 39.57
CA THR A 194 -11.59 2.76 40.67
C THR A 194 -12.86 3.44 40.18
N THR A 195 -12.93 3.79 38.89
CA THR A 195 -14.08 4.48 38.28
C THR A 195 -15.01 3.53 37.53
N CYS A 196 -14.52 2.35 37.13
CA CYS A 196 -15.25 1.38 36.32
C CYS A 196 -15.58 0.12 37.13
N GLU A 197 -16.84 -0.35 37.09
CA GLU A 197 -17.30 -1.55 37.82
C GLU A 197 -16.85 -2.89 37.19
N HIS A 198 -15.92 -2.87 36.24
CA HIS A 198 -15.46 -4.04 35.49
C HIS A 198 -13.96 -4.30 35.68
N GLU A 199 -13.60 -5.58 35.75
CA GLU A 199 -12.20 -6.02 35.69
C GLU A 199 -11.58 -5.60 34.35
N LEU A 200 -10.40 -4.98 34.41
CA LEU A 200 -9.62 -4.57 33.25
C LEU A 200 -8.36 -5.42 33.20
N ASP A 201 -8.39 -6.47 32.39
CA ASP A 201 -7.20 -7.24 32.02
C ASP A 201 -6.69 -6.75 30.68
N LEU A 202 -5.39 -6.45 30.61
CA LEU A 202 -4.73 -6.09 29.35
C LEU A 202 -4.40 -7.36 28.56
N ASP A 203 -4.63 -7.31 27.25
CA ASP A 203 -4.18 -8.36 26.35
C ASP A 203 -2.65 -8.46 26.38
N PRO A 204 -2.05 -9.66 26.52
CA PRO A 204 -0.59 -9.83 26.54
C PRO A 204 0.07 -9.30 25.26
N SER A 205 -0.53 -9.59 24.11
CA SER A 205 -0.14 -9.12 22.78
C SER A 205 -1.39 -9.11 21.89
N VAL A 206 -1.40 -8.27 20.87
CA VAL A 206 -2.52 -8.13 19.93
C VAL A 206 -1.98 -8.20 18.51
N ASP A 207 -2.39 -9.24 17.76
CA ASP A 207 -2.13 -9.32 16.32
C ASP A 207 -3.23 -8.58 15.56
N TYR A 208 -2.93 -7.35 15.15
CA TYR A 208 -3.85 -6.51 14.40
C TYR A 208 -4.10 -7.03 12.96
N SER A 209 -3.26 -7.93 12.44
CA SER A 209 -3.46 -8.56 11.13
C SER A 209 -4.73 -9.41 11.13
N SER A 210 -4.92 -10.16 12.23
CA SER A 210 -6.06 -11.07 12.40
C SER A 210 -7.42 -10.39 12.47
N LEU A 211 -7.47 -9.09 12.76
CA LEU A 211 -8.72 -8.30 12.80
C LEU A 211 -9.48 -8.32 11.47
N TYR A 212 -8.79 -8.63 10.38
CA TYR A 212 -9.34 -8.59 9.04
C TYR A 212 -9.43 -9.99 8.40
N ASP A 213 -8.98 -11.04 9.08
CA ASP A 213 -9.00 -12.41 8.56
C ASP A 213 -10.43 -12.85 8.22
N ASP A 214 -11.39 -12.61 9.11
CA ASP A 214 -12.82 -12.85 8.86
C ASP A 214 -13.33 -12.18 7.57
N LEU A 215 -12.81 -11.00 7.26
CA LEU A 215 -13.19 -10.23 6.07
C LEU A 215 -12.48 -10.76 4.83
N ILE A 216 -11.24 -11.20 4.96
CA ILE A 216 -10.45 -11.86 3.90
C ILE A 216 -11.07 -13.22 3.55
N GLU A 217 -11.45 -14.02 4.55
CA GLU A 217 -12.06 -15.35 4.37
C GLU A 217 -13.42 -15.27 3.67
N LYS A 218 -14.22 -14.24 3.96
CA LYS A 218 -15.48 -13.96 3.25
C LYS A 218 -15.25 -13.36 1.85
N GLY A 219 -14.02 -12.92 1.55
CA GLY A 219 -13.64 -12.37 0.27
C GLY A 219 -13.53 -13.44 -0.82
N ASN A 220 -14.08 -13.16 -2.00
CA ASN A 220 -13.90 -14.04 -3.15
C ASN A 220 -12.57 -13.73 -3.85
N VAL A 221 -11.66 -14.70 -3.90
CA VAL A 221 -10.40 -14.57 -4.64
C VAL A 221 -10.66 -14.53 -6.14
N ARG A 222 -10.58 -13.34 -6.74
CA ARG A 222 -10.54 -13.17 -8.19
C ARG A 222 -9.09 -13.00 -8.63
N ARG A 223 -8.51 -14.04 -9.23
CA ARG A 223 -7.22 -13.90 -9.92
C ARG A 223 -7.45 -13.08 -11.20
N LYS A 224 -6.75 -11.97 -11.35
CA LYS A 224 -6.76 -11.19 -12.58
C LYS A 224 -6.21 -12.07 -13.71
N THR A 225 -7.02 -12.39 -14.72
CA THR A 225 -6.52 -13.05 -15.93
C THR A 225 -5.40 -12.18 -16.49
N ARG A 226 -4.20 -12.76 -16.66
CA ARG A 226 -3.05 -12.06 -17.19
C ARG A 226 -3.36 -11.65 -18.63
N GLN A 227 -3.77 -10.41 -18.85
CA GLN A 227 -3.86 -9.84 -20.20
C GLN A 227 -2.43 -9.57 -20.66
N LEU A 228 -1.89 -10.49 -21.47
CA LEU A 228 -0.64 -10.28 -22.18
C LEU A 228 -0.84 -9.15 -23.20
N SER A 229 0.10 -8.21 -23.26
CA SER A 229 0.12 -7.24 -24.36
C SER A 229 0.41 -7.96 -25.68
N LEU A 230 -0.01 -7.37 -26.81
CA LEU A 230 0.28 -7.89 -28.17
C LEU A 230 1.77 -8.24 -28.34
N PHE A 231 2.66 -7.39 -27.83
CA PHE A 231 4.11 -7.62 -27.89
C PHE A 231 4.58 -8.82 -27.04
N GLU A 232 3.96 -9.04 -25.88
CA GLU A 232 4.27 -10.20 -25.03
C GLU A 232 3.75 -11.49 -25.66
N MET A 233 2.56 -11.46 -26.27
CA MET A 233 2.00 -12.60 -27.02
C MET A 233 2.91 -12.99 -28.18
N ASP A 234 3.35 -12.02 -29.00
CA ASP A 234 4.26 -12.26 -30.12
C ASP A 234 5.59 -12.85 -29.66
N LYS A 235 6.12 -12.36 -28.53
CA LYS A 235 7.38 -12.84 -27.95
C LYS A 235 7.24 -14.26 -27.41
N GLU A 236 6.15 -14.58 -26.73
CA GLU A 236 5.88 -15.93 -26.21
C GLU A 236 5.63 -16.93 -27.34
N ALA A 237 4.87 -16.55 -28.37
CA ALA A 237 4.68 -17.37 -29.57
C ALA A 237 6.01 -17.63 -30.31
N ALA A 238 6.86 -16.61 -30.45
CA ALA A 238 8.19 -16.76 -31.05
C ALA A 238 9.12 -17.68 -30.23
N LEU A 239 9.05 -17.60 -28.89
CA LEU A 239 9.83 -18.48 -28.01
C LEU A 239 9.31 -19.92 -28.07
N LYS A 240 7.99 -20.11 -28.02
CA LYS A 240 7.31 -21.41 -28.16
C LYS A 240 7.68 -22.06 -29.50
N ARG A 241 7.67 -21.28 -30.60
CA ARG A 241 8.13 -21.73 -31.91
C ARG A 241 9.57 -22.23 -31.88
N ARG A 242 10.51 -21.46 -31.31
CA ARG A 242 11.93 -21.84 -31.25
C ARG A 242 12.17 -23.10 -30.42
N ILE A 243 11.46 -23.25 -29.30
CA ILE A 243 11.55 -24.45 -28.46
C ILE A 243 11.05 -25.66 -29.27
N LEU A 244 9.88 -25.55 -29.91
CA LEU A 244 9.32 -26.64 -30.72
C LEU A 244 10.22 -26.99 -31.92
N GLU A 245 10.78 -26.00 -32.61
CA GLU A 245 11.73 -26.23 -33.72
C GLU A 245 13.02 -26.90 -33.25
N SER A 246 13.43 -26.70 -31.99
CA SER A 246 14.58 -27.40 -31.39
C SER A 246 14.27 -28.86 -31.01
N GLU A 247 13.00 -29.18 -30.74
CA GLU A 247 12.52 -30.55 -30.50
C GLU A 247 12.30 -31.32 -31.80
N GLN A 248 12.17 -30.62 -32.93
CA GLN A 248 11.90 -31.22 -34.23
C GLN A 248 13.11 -32.03 -34.73
N LEU A 249 12.93 -33.35 -34.80
CA LEU A 249 13.93 -34.26 -35.35
C LEU A 249 14.08 -34.05 -36.86
N GLU A 250 15.29 -34.31 -37.40
CA GLU A 250 15.56 -34.14 -38.83
C GLU A 250 14.67 -35.06 -39.70
N ALA A 251 14.32 -36.25 -39.21
CA ALA A 251 13.39 -37.15 -39.87
C ALA A 251 11.96 -36.59 -39.96
N ASP A 252 11.53 -35.74 -39.02
CA ASP A 252 10.22 -35.08 -39.05
C ASP A 252 10.18 -34.00 -40.13
N LYS A 253 11.28 -33.25 -40.28
CA LYS A 253 11.42 -32.23 -41.34
C LYS A 253 11.32 -32.84 -42.72
N VAL A 254 12.05 -33.94 -42.97
CA VAL A 254 12.01 -34.63 -44.26
C VAL A 254 10.61 -35.16 -44.57
N ARG A 255 9.94 -35.78 -43.58
CA ARG A 255 8.57 -36.29 -43.75
C ARG A 255 7.59 -35.16 -44.07
N TRP A 256 7.62 -34.06 -43.32
CA TRP A 256 6.71 -32.94 -43.56
C TRP A 256 7.01 -32.24 -44.89
N GLN A 257 8.28 -32.11 -45.27
CA GLN A 257 8.66 -31.52 -46.55
C GLN A 257 8.19 -32.36 -47.74
N ALA A 258 8.18 -33.70 -47.62
CA ALA A 258 7.60 -34.59 -48.62
C ALA A 258 6.09 -34.37 -48.77
N VAL A 259 5.36 -34.25 -47.64
CA VAL A 259 3.92 -33.93 -47.63
C VAL A 259 3.66 -32.57 -48.29
N LEU A 260 4.43 -31.53 -47.92
CA LEU A 260 4.30 -30.19 -48.49
C LEU A 260 4.55 -30.17 -50.01
N SER A 261 5.50 -30.96 -50.50
CA SER A 261 5.80 -31.09 -51.93
C SER A 261 4.62 -31.68 -52.70
N GLU A 262 3.96 -32.71 -52.17
CA GLU A 262 2.78 -33.30 -52.81
C GLU A 262 1.55 -32.38 -52.73
N ILE A 263 1.36 -31.68 -51.61
CA ILE A 263 0.29 -30.69 -51.47
C ILE A 263 0.47 -29.56 -52.48
N ARG A 264 1.70 -29.06 -52.67
CA ARG A 264 2.01 -27.98 -53.61
C ARG A 264 1.64 -28.31 -55.06
N LYS A 265 1.61 -29.60 -55.44
CA LYS A 265 1.15 -30.05 -56.76
C LYS A 265 -0.38 -30.06 -56.89
N LYS A 266 -1.11 -30.21 -55.78
CA LYS A 266 -2.57 -30.35 -55.74
C LYS A 266 -3.32 -29.04 -55.54
N ILE A 267 -2.67 -27.97 -55.09
CA ILE A 267 -3.31 -26.68 -54.79
C ILE A 267 -2.64 -25.49 -55.49
N SER A 268 -3.37 -24.38 -55.60
CA SER A 268 -2.84 -23.16 -56.19
C SER A 268 -1.77 -22.52 -55.30
N LYS A 269 -0.79 -21.84 -55.91
CA LYS A 269 0.30 -21.15 -55.20
C LYS A 269 -0.19 -20.19 -54.10
N PRO A 270 -1.23 -19.35 -54.30
CA PRO A 270 -1.75 -18.50 -53.23
C PRO A 270 -2.35 -19.28 -52.06
N SER A 271 -2.97 -20.43 -52.32
CA SER A 271 -3.52 -21.28 -51.26
C SER A 271 -2.40 -21.94 -50.44
N TYR A 272 -1.33 -22.37 -51.11
CA TYR A 272 -0.17 -22.94 -50.42
C TYR A 272 0.54 -21.91 -49.54
N ASP A 273 0.81 -20.72 -50.08
CA ASP A 273 1.57 -19.68 -49.39
C ASP A 273 0.84 -19.18 -48.13
N ASN A 274 -0.50 -19.14 -48.15
CA ASN A 274 -1.30 -18.70 -47.01
C ASN A 274 -1.48 -19.76 -45.93
N TRP A 275 -1.67 -21.04 -46.30
CA TRP A 275 -2.10 -22.08 -45.35
C TRP A 275 -1.00 -23.06 -44.94
N PHE A 276 0.02 -23.27 -45.77
CA PHE A 276 1.01 -24.34 -45.56
C PHE A 276 2.45 -23.84 -45.38
N ALA A 277 2.82 -22.69 -45.96
CA ALA A 277 4.21 -22.25 -46.05
C ALA A 277 4.92 -22.01 -44.69
N LYS A 278 4.17 -21.68 -43.63
CA LYS A 278 4.71 -21.42 -42.29
C LYS A 278 4.48 -22.55 -41.28
N THR A 279 4.00 -23.71 -41.76
CA THR A 279 3.69 -24.87 -40.91
C THR A 279 4.89 -25.79 -40.75
N PHE A 280 4.99 -26.45 -39.61
CA PHE A 280 5.98 -27.51 -39.36
C PHE A 280 5.32 -28.64 -38.58
N ALA A 281 5.86 -29.86 -38.65
CA ALA A 281 5.30 -31.01 -37.96
C ALA A 281 6.34 -31.71 -37.10
N ILE A 282 5.89 -32.21 -35.94
CA ILE A 282 6.71 -32.97 -34.99
C ILE A 282 6.00 -34.30 -34.73
N LYS A 283 6.75 -35.41 -34.79
CA LYS A 283 6.20 -36.73 -34.46
C LYS A 283 6.54 -37.07 -33.01
N ARG A 284 5.51 -37.30 -32.19
CA ARG A 284 5.66 -37.81 -30.83
C ARG A 284 5.04 -39.21 -30.78
N ALA A 285 5.90 -40.22 -30.69
CA ALA A 285 5.51 -41.64 -30.79
C ALA A 285 4.71 -41.96 -32.08
N SER A 286 3.41 -42.24 -31.97
CA SER A 286 2.51 -42.55 -33.09
C SER A 286 1.61 -41.39 -33.54
N VAL A 287 1.78 -40.21 -32.94
CA VAL A 287 0.99 -39.01 -33.23
C VAL A 287 1.85 -37.99 -33.96
N LEU A 288 1.35 -37.45 -35.07
CA LEU A 288 1.97 -36.33 -35.77
C LEU A 288 1.23 -35.03 -35.44
N THR A 289 1.90 -34.10 -34.78
CA THR A 289 1.35 -32.79 -34.46
C THR A 289 1.86 -31.75 -35.47
N ILE A 290 0.93 -31.11 -36.19
CA ILE A 290 1.21 -30.04 -37.15
C ILE A 290 1.01 -28.71 -36.44
N TYR A 291 2.05 -27.89 -36.41
CA TYR A 291 2.06 -26.57 -35.81
C TYR A 291 1.80 -25.49 -36.85
N THR A 292 0.82 -24.63 -36.57
CA THR A 292 0.39 -23.52 -37.43
C THR A 292 0.70 -22.17 -36.78
N PRO A 293 0.81 -21.09 -37.57
CA PRO A 293 1.15 -19.78 -37.03
C PRO A 293 0.02 -19.09 -36.25
N HIS A 294 -1.25 -19.33 -36.62
CA HIS A 294 -2.43 -18.68 -36.03
C HIS A 294 -3.61 -19.65 -35.98
N GLU A 295 -4.56 -19.40 -35.07
CA GLU A 295 -5.77 -20.23 -34.90
C GLU A 295 -6.59 -20.37 -36.20
N MET A 296 -6.75 -19.27 -36.96
CA MET A 296 -7.45 -19.28 -38.25
C MET A 296 -6.86 -20.28 -39.26
N VAL A 297 -5.55 -20.51 -39.23
CA VAL A 297 -4.89 -21.48 -40.12
C VAL A 297 -5.15 -22.91 -39.65
N THR A 298 -5.21 -23.12 -38.32
CA THR A 298 -5.58 -24.40 -37.70
C THR A 298 -6.98 -24.82 -38.12
N ASP A 299 -7.97 -23.95 -37.92
CA ASP A 299 -9.37 -24.25 -38.25
C ASP A 299 -9.52 -24.58 -39.73
N TRP A 300 -8.91 -23.79 -40.60
CA TRP A 300 -8.98 -24.01 -42.05
C TRP A 300 -8.31 -25.31 -42.50
N LEU A 301 -7.17 -25.68 -41.91
CA LEU A 301 -6.49 -26.94 -42.18
C LEU A 301 -7.33 -28.13 -41.72
N VAL A 302 -7.91 -28.05 -40.51
CA VAL A 302 -8.75 -29.10 -39.92
C VAL A 302 -10.02 -29.31 -40.75
N GLU A 303 -10.70 -28.23 -41.14
CA GLU A 303 -11.97 -28.31 -41.88
C GLU A 303 -11.78 -28.82 -43.31
N ARG A 304 -10.78 -28.30 -44.03
CA ARG A 304 -10.71 -28.46 -45.50
C ARG A 304 -9.64 -29.42 -45.97
N TYR A 305 -8.52 -29.53 -45.26
CA TYR A 305 -7.35 -30.26 -45.74
C TYR A 305 -6.99 -31.49 -44.90
N MET A 306 -7.62 -31.69 -43.75
CA MET A 306 -7.33 -32.81 -42.86
C MET A 306 -7.47 -34.18 -43.54
N LYS A 307 -8.46 -34.35 -44.41
CA LYS A 307 -8.64 -35.59 -45.19
C LYS A 307 -7.47 -35.83 -46.15
N THR A 308 -7.11 -34.81 -46.93
CA THR A 308 -5.98 -34.87 -47.88
C THR A 308 -4.64 -35.10 -47.17
N ILE A 309 -4.44 -34.46 -46.02
CA ILE A 309 -3.23 -34.59 -45.20
C ILE A 309 -3.12 -36.02 -44.64
N ASN A 310 -4.23 -36.59 -44.14
CA ASN A 310 -4.27 -37.97 -43.66
C ASN A 310 -3.94 -38.99 -44.76
N GLU A 311 -4.49 -38.81 -45.96
CA GLU A 311 -4.20 -39.69 -47.10
C GLU A 311 -2.72 -39.67 -47.47
N LEU A 312 -2.14 -38.47 -47.62
CA LEU A 312 -0.73 -38.28 -47.98
C LEU A 312 0.23 -38.81 -46.90
N ILE A 313 -0.08 -38.60 -45.63
CA ILE A 313 0.76 -39.08 -44.53
C ILE A 313 0.72 -40.61 -44.43
N ARG A 314 -0.43 -41.24 -44.66
CA ARG A 314 -0.53 -42.71 -44.68
C ARG A 314 0.25 -43.34 -45.84
N GLU A 315 0.39 -42.64 -46.95
CA GLU A 315 1.24 -43.07 -48.07
C GLU A 315 2.73 -42.95 -47.74
N ILE A 316 3.13 -41.90 -47.02
CA ILE A 316 4.54 -41.60 -46.72
C ILE A 316 5.05 -42.36 -45.49
N ASP A 317 4.26 -42.46 -44.42
CA ASP A 317 4.64 -43.11 -43.17
C ASP A 317 3.43 -43.82 -42.52
N LYS A 318 3.34 -45.14 -42.72
CA LYS A 318 2.29 -46.01 -42.17
C LYS A 318 2.33 -46.17 -40.65
N SER A 319 3.38 -45.68 -39.98
CA SER A 319 3.50 -45.78 -38.52
C SER A 319 2.80 -44.65 -37.76
N ILE A 320 2.26 -43.65 -38.47
CA ILE A 320 1.48 -42.55 -37.87
C ILE A 320 0.01 -42.99 -37.82
N LEU A 321 -0.56 -43.02 -36.62
CA LEU A 321 -1.93 -43.46 -36.37
C LEU A 321 -2.90 -42.29 -36.19
N GLU A 322 -2.40 -41.16 -35.67
CA GLU A 322 -3.20 -39.98 -35.34
C GLU A 322 -2.49 -38.71 -35.79
N ILE A 323 -3.27 -37.72 -36.24
CA ILE A 323 -2.78 -36.40 -36.65
C ILE A 323 -3.52 -35.36 -35.82
N GLN A 324 -2.75 -34.43 -35.25
CA GLN A 324 -3.26 -33.31 -34.48
C GLN A 324 -2.76 -32.00 -35.09
N VAL A 325 -3.55 -30.93 -34.99
CA VAL A 325 -3.17 -29.59 -35.46
C VAL A 325 -3.23 -28.66 -34.26
N GLU A 326 -2.11 -27.99 -33.97
CA GLU A 326 -1.98 -27.07 -32.83
C GLU A 326 -1.49 -25.71 -33.31
N THR A 327 -1.94 -24.64 -32.64
CA THR A 327 -1.43 -23.29 -32.89
C THR A 327 -0.22 -22.98 -32.00
N VAL A 328 0.72 -22.23 -32.56
CA VAL A 328 1.86 -21.68 -31.81
C VAL A 328 1.48 -20.37 -31.09
N GLU A 329 0.32 -19.81 -31.38
CA GLU A 329 -0.28 -18.67 -30.68
C GLU A 329 -0.66 -19.04 -29.22
N VAL A 330 -0.74 -18.05 -28.32
CA VAL A 330 -1.00 -18.20 -26.89
C VAL A 330 -2.28 -17.47 -26.50
#